data_AF-A0A965EH78-F1
#
_entry.id   AF-A0A965EH78-F1
#
_cell.length_a   1.000
_cell.length_b   1.000
_cell.length_c   1.000
_cell.angle_alpha   90.00
_cell.angle_beta   90.00
_cell.angle_gamma   90.00
#
_symmetry.space_group_name_H-M   'P 1'
#
loop_
_entity.id
_entity.type
_entity.pdbx_description
1 polymer ?
#
loop_
_entity_poly.entity_id
_entity_poly.type
_entity_poly.pdbx_seq_one_letter_code
_entity_poly.pdbx_strand_id
1 'polypeptide(L)'
;AAGGHKCARVDADIVRQSTGFAIGGVPPFGHSTQLRVFVDPDLLQYDEVWAAAGTWNDNFGANPNDIVRVAGGTVTDLKRG
;
A
#
# COMPACT_ATOMS: atom_id res chain seq x y z
N ALA A 1 1.17 10.66 -11.21
CA ALA A 1 0.29 10.33 -10.06
C ALA A 1 0.46 11.26 -8.86
N ALA A 2 1.61 11.26 -8.17
CA ALA A 2 1.75 11.94 -6.88
C ALA A 2 2.00 13.47 -6.93
N GLY A 3 2.19 14.05 -8.12
CA GLY A 3 2.54 15.48 -8.30
C GLY A 3 3.99 15.83 -7.97
N GLY A 4 4.86 14.83 -7.75
CA GLY A 4 6.29 15.01 -7.48
C GLY A 4 7.17 14.76 -8.70
N HIS A 5 8.34 15.40 -8.74
CA HIS A 5 9.33 15.24 -9.82
C HIS A 5 10.31 14.08 -9.59
N LYS A 6 10.42 13.57 -8.36
CA LYS A 6 11.29 12.45 -7.97
C LYS A 6 10.58 11.56 -6.96
N CYS A 7 10.90 10.27 -6.98
CA CYS A 7 10.55 9.33 -5.92
C CYS A 7 11.78 8.48 -5.57
N ALA A 8 11.89 8.09 -4.31
CA ALA A 8 12.93 7.20 -3.81
C ALA A 8 12.33 6.27 -2.76
N ARG A 9 12.93 5.09 -2.58
CA ARG A 9 12.62 4.24 -1.44
C ARG A 9 13.16 4.90 -0.18
N VAL A 10 12.39 4.82 0.91
CA VAL A 10 12.79 5.28 2.24
C VAL A 10 13.41 4.12 3.02
N ASP A 11 14.15 4.43 4.08
CA ASP A 11 14.72 3.43 4.98
C ASP A 11 13.68 2.81 5.93
N ALA A 12 14.10 1.78 6.66
CA ALA A 12 13.24 1.03 7.57
C ALA A 12 12.70 1.87 8.73
N ASP A 13 13.48 2.84 9.20
CA ASP A 13 13.09 3.68 10.34
C ASP A 13 11.97 4.63 9.92
N ILE A 14 12.06 5.23 8.74
CA ILE A 14 11.00 6.07 8.17
C ILE A 14 9.73 5.26 7.91
N VAL A 15 9.85 4.03 7.38
CA VAL A 15 8.70 3.13 7.20
C VAL A 15 8.01 2.90 8.53
N ARG A 16 8.77 2.51 9.57
CA ARG A 16 8.21 2.22 10.89
C ARG A 16 7.59 3.45 11.54
N GLN A 17 8.24 4.61 11.44
CA GLN A 17 7.72 5.86 11.99
C GLN A 17 6.43 6.31 11.31
N SER A 18 6.35 6.19 9.98
CA SER A 18 5.19 6.65 9.21
C SER A 18 4.01 5.68 9.29
N THR A 19 4.29 4.38 9.25
CA THR A 19 3.25 3.35 9.14
C THR A 19 2.92 2.70 10.48
N GLY A 20 3.85 2.65 11.43
CA GLY A 20 3.74 1.84 12.64
C GLY A 20 4.20 0.39 12.47
N PHE A 21 4.53 -0.03 11.24
CA PHE A 21 4.85 -1.42 10.91
C PHE A 21 6.28 -1.59 10.41
N ALA A 22 6.85 -2.78 10.61
CA ALA A 22 8.15 -3.12 10.07
C ALA A 22 8.06 -3.44 8.56
N ILE A 23 9.17 -3.23 7.84
CA ILE A 23 9.30 -3.67 6.44
C ILE A 23 8.94 -5.16 6.34
N GLY A 24 8.18 -5.51 5.29
CA GLY A 24 7.70 -6.87 5.05
C GLY A 24 6.34 -7.17 5.65
N GLY A 25 5.85 -6.35 6.59
CA GLY A 25 4.54 -6.51 7.22
C GLY A 25 3.62 -5.30 7.11
N VAL A 26 3.94 -4.32 6.27
CA VAL A 26 3.19 -3.06 6.18
C VAL A 26 1.83 -3.31 5.49
N PRO A 27 0.70 -3.17 6.20
CA PRO A 27 -0.64 -3.32 5.61
C PRO A 27 -0.97 -2.16 4.66
N PRO A 28 -1.99 -2.29 3.80
CA PRO A 28 -2.38 -1.22 2.89
C PRO A 28 -3.12 -0.05 3.56
N PHE A 29 -3.53 -0.18 4.83
CA PHE A 29 -4.24 0.83 5.62
C PHE A 29 -3.97 0.64 7.12
N GLY A 30 -4.49 1.53 7.98
CA GLY A 30 -4.31 1.46 9.43
C GLY A 30 -2.96 1.97 9.92
N HIS A 31 -2.32 2.83 9.13
CA HIS A 31 -1.03 3.43 9.45
C HIS A 31 -1.11 4.45 10.58
N SER A 32 -0.01 4.63 11.31
CA SER A 32 0.14 5.65 12.36
C SER A 32 -0.06 7.08 11.84
N THR A 33 0.18 7.32 10.55
CA THR A 33 -0.02 8.61 9.88
C THR A 33 -0.85 8.43 8.62
N GLN A 34 -1.60 9.48 8.24
CA GLN A 34 -2.38 9.47 6.99
C GLN A 34 -1.42 9.59 5.81
N LEU A 35 -1.28 8.52 5.02
CA LEU A 35 -0.47 8.50 3.81
C LEU A 35 -1.33 8.64 2.55
N ARG A 36 -0.78 9.27 1.51
CA ARG A 36 -1.39 9.22 0.17
C ARG A 36 -1.10 7.85 -0.43
N VAL A 37 -2.16 7.09 -0.71
CA VAL A 37 -2.08 5.74 -1.25
C VAL A 37 -2.34 5.78 -2.76
N PHE A 38 -1.48 5.12 -3.52
CA PHE A 38 -1.68 4.87 -4.95
C PHE A 38 -1.80 3.37 -5.17
N VAL A 39 -2.74 2.97 -6.03
CA VAL A 39 -3.03 1.55 -6.30
C VAL A 39 -2.86 1.29 -7.79
N ASP A 40 -2.15 0.23 -8.14
CA ASP A 40 -1.96 -0.19 -9.52
C ASP A 40 -3.28 -0.77 -10.06
N PRO A 41 -3.81 -0.28 -11.20
CA PRO A 41 -5.05 -0.78 -11.79
C PRO A 41 -4.99 -2.27 -12.13
N ASP A 42 -3.81 -2.85 -12.34
CA ASP A 42 -3.67 -4.27 -12.63
C ASP A 42 -4.14 -5.13 -11.44
N LEU A 43 -4.18 -4.62 -10.21
CA LEU A 43 -4.74 -5.37 -9.07
C LEU A 43 -6.25 -5.54 -9.17
N LEU A 44 -6.96 -4.65 -9.88
CA LEU A 44 -8.41 -4.65 -9.99
C LEU A 44 -8.95 -5.72 -10.95
N GLN A 45 -8.07 -6.42 -11.67
CA GLN A 45 -8.46 -7.52 -12.55
C GLN A 45 -8.75 -8.84 -11.80
N TYR A 46 -8.47 -8.88 -10.50
CA TYR A 46 -8.65 -10.06 -9.65
C TYR A 46 -9.83 -9.87 -8.70
N ASP A 47 -10.55 -10.96 -8.42
CA ASP A 47 -11.65 -10.93 -7.43
C ASP A 47 -11.13 -10.80 -5.99
N GLU A 48 -9.91 -11.30 -5.75
CA GLU A 48 -9.25 -11.29 -4.45
C GLU A 48 -7.73 -11.08 -4.62
N VAL A 49 -7.16 -10.24 -3.76
CA VAL A 49 -5.71 -10.03 -3.64
C VAL A 49 -5.27 -10.19 -2.19
N TRP A 50 -4.01 -10.57 -1.97
CA TRP A 50 -3.44 -10.78 -0.64
C TRP A 50 -2.49 -9.64 -0.28
N ALA A 51 -2.72 -9.04 0.90
CA ALA A 51 -1.92 -7.95 1.42
C ALA A 51 -1.42 -8.27 2.84
N ALA A 52 -0.31 -7.65 3.25
CA ALA A 52 0.25 -7.83 4.59
C ALA A 52 -0.72 -7.36 5.68
N ALA A 53 -0.71 -8.04 6.82
CA ALA A 53 -1.63 -7.81 7.94
C ALA A 53 -0.95 -7.28 9.21
N GLY A 54 0.24 -6.69 9.09
CA GLY A 54 0.96 -6.05 10.22
C GLY A 54 2.22 -6.78 10.70
N THR A 55 2.47 -7.99 10.22
CA THR A 55 3.68 -8.78 10.54
C THR A 55 4.25 -9.40 9.26
N TRP A 56 5.45 -9.99 9.34
CA TRP A 56 6.13 -10.56 8.17
C TRP A 56 5.48 -11.84 7.62
N ASN A 57 4.61 -12.50 8.40
CA ASN A 57 3.99 -13.78 8.06
C ASN A 57 2.46 -13.75 8.04
N ASP A 58 1.83 -12.66 8.49
CA ASP A 58 0.37 -12.51 8.45
C ASP A 58 -0.05 -11.74 7.19
N ASN A 59 -0.97 -12.33 6.43
CA ASN A 59 -1.60 -11.70 5.28
C ASN A 59 -3.12 -11.90 5.33
N PHE A 60 -3.87 -11.03 4.67
CA PHE A 60 -5.30 -11.17 4.50
C PHE A 60 -5.69 -11.07 3.02
N GLY A 61 -6.68 -11.87 2.62
CA GLY A 61 -7.35 -11.77 1.33
C GLY A 61 -8.46 -10.71 1.38
N ALA A 62 -8.54 -9.88 0.35
CA ALA A 62 -9.63 -8.93 0.20
C ALA A 62 -9.90 -8.62 -1.27
N ASN A 63 -11.13 -8.17 -1.56
CA ASN A 63 -11.43 -7.60 -2.86
C ASN A 63 -10.60 -6.31 -3.05
N PRO A 64 -9.89 -6.14 -4.18
CA PRO A 64 -9.03 -4.98 -4.40
C PRO A 64 -9.82 -3.66 -4.39
N ASN A 65 -11.11 -3.66 -4.76
CA ASN A 65 -11.95 -2.46 -4.67
C ASN A 65 -12.20 -2.03 -3.22
N ASP A 66 -12.31 -3.00 -2.29
CA ASP A 66 -12.42 -2.69 -0.87
C ASP A 66 -11.12 -2.13 -0.32
N ILE A 67 -9.96 -2.66 -0.76
CA ILE A 67 -8.66 -2.10 -0.39
C ILE A 67 -8.56 -0.64 -0.85
N VAL A 68 -8.89 -0.35 -2.11
CA VAL A 68 -8.90 1.03 -2.65
C VAL A 68 -9.78 1.94 -1.80
N ARG A 69 -11.02 1.49 -1.50
CA ARG A 69 -11.98 2.26 -0.72
C ARG A 69 -11.50 2.54 0.71
N VAL A 70 -10.99 1.53 1.41
CA VAL A 70 -10.57 1.65 2.82
C VAL A 70 -9.26 2.42 2.94
N ALA A 71 -8.33 2.23 2.01
CA ALA A 71 -7.05 2.94 2.00
C ALA A 71 -7.15 4.39 1.48
N GLY A 72 -8.31 4.80 0.95
CA GLY A 72 -8.44 6.09 0.25
C GLY A 72 -7.53 6.17 -0.99
N GLY A 73 -7.33 5.03 -1.66
CA GLY A 73 -6.37 4.85 -2.72
C GLY A 73 -6.76 5.58 -4.01
N THR A 74 -5.79 6.22 -4.65
CA THR A 74 -5.92 6.73 -6.02
C THR A 74 -5.42 5.68 -7.01
N VAL A 75 -6.31 5.15 -7.84
CA VAL A 75 -5.95 4.19 -8.89
C VAL A 75 -5.20 4.92 -10.01
N THR A 76 -4.01 4.44 -10.35
CA THR A 76 -3.15 5.06 -11.38
C THR A 76 -2.12 4.05 -11.87
N ASP A 77 -1.68 4.21 -13.11
CA ASP A 77 -0.57 3.40 -13.64
C ASP A 77 0.71 3.62 -12.82
N LEU A 78 1.25 2.54 -12.25
CA LEU A 78 2.41 2.54 -11.34
C LEU A 78 3.58 1.68 -11.83
N LYS A 79 3.31 0.65 -12.64
CA LYS A 79 4.35 -0.24 -13.15
C LYS A 79 5.40 0.54 -13.93
N ARG A 80 6.67 0.17 -13.72
CA ARG A 80 7.72 0.55 -14.65
C ARG A 80 7.58 -0.35 -15.87
N GLY A 81 7.36 0.24 -17.04
CA GLY A 81 7.49 -0.44 -18.32
C GLY A 81 8.91 -0.93 -18.58
#